data_AF-A0A2L0PLK8-F1
#
_entry.id   AF-A0A2L0PLK8-F1
#
_cell.length_a   1.000
_cell.length_b   1.000
_cell.length_c   1.000
_cell.angle_alpha   90.00
_cell.angle_beta   90.00
_cell.angle_gamma   90.00
#
_symmetry.space_group_name_H-M   'P 1'
#
loop_
_entity.id
_entity.type
_entity.pdbx_description
1 polymer ?
#
loop_
_entity_poly.entity_id
_entity_poly.type
_entity_poly.pdbx_seq_one_letter_code
_entity_poly.pdbx_strand_id
1 'polypeptide(L)'
;MTYTNGKKILNPDYKLGLHWGFGTAEMAQLRRGSRKLPLAKKIMIAQALSLDPLQVFISCEYYKAREEEKEFLKTEYFKSVMKTYNVAVPMGFYKKRRFNNN
;
A
#
# COMPACT_ATOMS: atom_id res chain seq x y z
N MET A 1 -11.49 6.01 24.53
CA MET A 1 -10.83 4.90 25.25
C MET A 1 -11.90 3.89 25.55
N THR A 2 -11.84 2.70 24.97
CA THR A 2 -12.96 1.74 24.99
C THR A 2 -12.59 0.52 25.82
N TYR A 3 -13.48 0.15 26.72
CA TYR A 3 -13.39 -1.05 27.55
C TYR A 3 -14.46 -2.02 27.09
N THR A 4 -14.12 -3.30 26.98
CA THR A 4 -15.07 -4.38 26.71
C THR A 4 -14.76 -5.49 27.70
N ASN A 5 -15.73 -5.87 28.54
CA ASN A 5 -15.57 -6.86 29.61
C ASN A 5 -14.39 -6.60 30.56
N GLY A 6 -14.20 -5.34 30.97
CA GLY A 6 -13.16 -4.96 31.95
C GLY A 6 -11.71 -5.04 31.44
N LYS A 7 -11.48 -5.47 30.19
CA LYS A 7 -10.15 -5.49 29.57
C LYS A 7 -9.94 -4.23 28.72
N LYS A 8 -8.75 -3.62 28.86
CA LYS A 8 -8.31 -2.50 28.04
C LYS A 8 -8.02 -3.01 26.63
N ILE A 9 -8.96 -2.83 25.70
CA ILE A 9 -8.70 -3.14 24.29
C ILE A 9 -7.87 -2.00 23.72
N LEU A 10 -6.57 -2.24 23.57
CA LEU A 10 -5.70 -1.28 22.92
C LEU A 10 -6.02 -1.28 21.43
N ASN A 11 -6.50 -0.16 20.91
CA ASN A 11 -6.85 0.00 19.51
C ASN A 11 -5.63 -0.38 18.62
N PRO A 12 -5.75 -1.32 17.68
CA PRO A 12 -4.67 -1.66 16.74
C PRO A 12 -4.07 -0.44 16.03
N ASP A 13 -4.92 0.55 15.68
CA ASP A 13 -4.49 1.81 15.06
C ASP A 13 -3.54 2.60 15.97
N TYR A 14 -3.74 2.51 17.29
CA TYR A 14 -2.86 3.17 18.27
C TYR A 14 -1.49 2.49 18.34
N LYS A 15 -1.44 1.15 18.33
CA LYS A 15 -0.15 0.41 18.29
C LYS A 15 0.61 0.69 17.01
N LEU A 16 -0.11 0.67 15.88
CA LEU A 16 0.47 0.94 14.57
C LEU A 16 0.97 2.39 14.48
N GLY A 17 0.18 3.34 14.98
CA GLY A 17 0.59 4.74 15.07
C GLY A 17 1.84 4.92 15.91
N LEU A 18 1.90 4.32 17.11
CA LEU A 18 3.08 4.38 17.96
C LEU A 18 4.32 3.79 17.28
N HIS A 19 4.19 2.62 16.64
CA HIS A 19 5.29 1.95 15.95
C HIS A 19 5.84 2.79 14.79
N TRP A 20 4.96 3.45 14.03
CA TRP A 20 5.34 4.27 12.88
C TRP A 20 5.50 5.76 13.21
N GLY A 21 5.39 6.17 14.47
CA GLY A 21 5.52 7.57 14.91
C GLY A 21 4.39 8.50 14.44
N PHE A 22 3.19 7.97 14.22
CA PHE A 22 1.99 8.75 13.94
C PHE A 22 1.18 9.04 15.20
N GLY A 23 0.73 10.28 15.33
CA GLY A 23 -0.25 10.66 16.35
C GLY A 23 -1.63 10.04 16.10
N THR A 24 -2.49 10.02 17.12
CA THR A 24 -3.86 9.48 17.03
C THR A 24 -4.71 10.21 15.98
N ALA A 25 -4.57 11.55 15.90
CA ALA A 25 -5.25 12.36 14.88
C ALA A 25 -4.75 12.04 13.47
N GLU A 26 -3.44 11.83 13.30
CA GLU A 26 -2.85 11.50 12.00
C GLU A 26 -3.30 10.13 11.52
N MET A 27 -3.35 9.13 12.42
CA MET A 27 -3.90 7.81 12.13
C MET A 27 -5.36 7.88 11.70
N ALA A 28 -6.18 8.70 12.37
CA ALA A 28 -7.57 8.90 11.99
C ALA A 28 -7.70 9.54 10.59
N GLN A 29 -6.84 10.50 10.26
CA GLN A 29 -6.81 11.13 8.93
C GLN A 29 -6.37 10.17 7.82
N LEU A 30 -5.33 9.36 8.08
CA LEU A 30 -4.85 8.33 7.16
C LEU A 30 -5.97 7.32 6.86
N ARG A 31 -6.68 6.86 7.89
CA ARG A 31 -7.78 5.89 7.75
C ARG A 31 -8.98 6.44 6.98
N ARG A 32 -9.30 7.73 7.16
CA ARG A 32 -10.34 8.41 6.38
C ARG A 32 -9.90 8.77 4.96
N GLY A 33 -8.61 8.61 4.63
CA GLY A 33 -8.04 9.01 3.35
C GLY A 33 -7.86 10.52 3.18
N SER A 34 -8.15 11.33 4.21
CA SER A 34 -7.97 12.78 4.17
C SER A 34 -6.50 13.20 4.26
N ARG A 35 -5.62 12.29 4.68
CA ARG A 35 -4.16 12.46 4.64
C ARG A 35 -3.52 11.36 3.80
N LYS A 36 -2.56 11.75 2.96
CA LYS A 36 -1.71 10.81 2.24
C LYS A 36 -0.59 10.30 3.15
N LEU A 37 -0.24 9.03 2.99
CA LEU A 37 0.93 8.46 3.66
C LEU A 37 2.21 9.12 3.11
N PRO A 38 3.08 9.70 3.98
CA PRO A 38 4.31 10.34 3.52
C PRO A 38 5.22 9.38 2.75
N LEU A 39 5.93 9.88 1.73
CA LEU A 39 6.80 9.06 0.89
C LEU A 39 7.86 8.30 1.70
N ALA A 40 8.52 8.98 2.65
CA ALA A 40 9.48 8.34 3.55
C ALA A 40 8.86 7.15 4.30
N LYS A 41 7.61 7.28 4.76
CA LYS A 41 6.90 6.20 5.45
C LYS A 41 6.54 5.05 4.51
N LYS A 42 6.16 5.34 3.27
CA LYS A 42 5.96 4.29 2.24
C LYS A 42 7.25 3.47 2.04
N ILE A 43 8.41 4.12 1.97
CA ILE A 43 9.72 3.45 1.83
C ILE A 43 10.06 2.63 3.08
N MET A 44 9.90 3.19 4.28
CA MET A 44 10.17 2.48 5.53
C MET A 44 9.28 1.22 5.68
N ILE A 45 8.01 1.30 5.29
CA ILE A 45 7.10 0.14 5.30
C ILE A 45 7.59 -0.92 4.31
N ALA A 46 7.99 -0.52 3.09
CA ALA A 46 8.53 -1.44 2.11
C ALA A 46 9.77 -2.17 2.66
N GLN A 47 10.69 -1.45 3.29
CA GLN A 47 11.88 -2.02 3.92
C GLN A 47 11.52 -2.99 5.06
N ALA A 48 10.63 -2.61 5.96
CA ALA A 48 10.22 -3.45 7.09
C ALA A 48 9.55 -4.75 6.64
N LEU A 49 8.87 -4.74 5.50
CA LEU A 49 8.18 -5.89 4.93
C LEU A 49 9.01 -6.62 3.86
N SER A 50 10.25 -6.19 3.60
CA SER A 50 11.10 -6.71 2.51
C SER A 50 10.40 -6.70 1.13
N LEU A 51 9.58 -5.68 0.88
CA LEU A 51 8.88 -5.47 -0.37
C LEU A 51 9.62 -4.47 -1.25
N ASP A 52 9.39 -4.55 -2.55
CA ASP A 52 9.74 -3.45 -3.47
C ASP A 52 8.86 -2.22 -3.14
N PRO A 53 9.44 -1.02 -2.94
CA PRO A 53 8.69 0.20 -2.69
C PRO A 53 7.56 0.48 -3.70
N LEU A 54 7.72 0.05 -4.96
CA LEU A 54 6.70 0.18 -5.99
C LEU A 54 5.38 -0.49 -5.59
N GLN A 55 5.43 -1.62 -4.87
CA GLN A 55 4.23 -2.32 -4.39
C GLN A 55 3.44 -1.43 -3.43
N VAL A 56 4.13 -0.82 -2.46
CA VAL A 56 3.50 0.09 -1.47
C VAL A 56 2.96 1.35 -2.14
N PHE A 57 3.70 1.90 -3.11
CA PHE A 57 3.27 3.07 -3.86
C PHE A 57 1.98 2.81 -4.62
N ILE A 58 1.94 1.71 -5.38
CA ILE A 58 0.76 1.34 -6.16
C ILE A 58 -0.42 1.04 -5.24
N SER A 59 -0.24 0.28 -4.15
CA SER A 59 -1.34 0.00 -3.21
C SER A 59 -1.96 1.27 -2.61
N CYS A 60 -1.16 2.32 -2.39
CA CYS A 60 -1.65 3.59 -1.86
C CYS A 60 -2.48 4.41 -2.87
N GLU A 61 -2.20 4.28 -4.16
CA GLU A 61 -2.79 5.11 -5.21
C GLU A 61 -3.83 4.37 -6.07
N TYR A 62 -3.82 3.03 -6.11
CA TYR A 62 -4.66 2.21 -6.99
C TYR A 62 -6.16 2.54 -6.91
N TYR A 63 -6.70 2.68 -5.70
CA TYR A 63 -8.12 2.99 -5.51
C TYR A 63 -8.50 4.44 -5.86
N LYS A 64 -7.49 5.31 -6.03
CA LYS A 64 -7.66 6.73 -6.39
C LYS A 64 -7.37 6.99 -7.87
N ALA A 65 -6.69 6.06 -8.54
CA ALA A 65 -6.35 6.15 -9.94
C ALA A 65 -7.59 6.04 -10.83
N ARG A 66 -7.50 6.61 -12.04
CA ARG A 66 -8.55 6.48 -13.04
C ARG A 66 -8.66 5.03 -13.51
N GLU A 67 -9.85 4.60 -13.95
CA GLU A 67 -10.07 3.24 -14.45
C GLU A 67 -9.11 2.87 -15.58
N GLU A 68 -8.79 3.82 -16.46
CA GLU A 68 -7.82 3.65 -17.57
C GLU A 68 -6.38 3.35 -17.10
N GLU A 69 -6.00 3.83 -15.90
CA GLU A 69 -4.67 3.65 -15.32
C GLU A 69 -4.57 2.38 -14.46
N LYS A 70 -5.71 1.88 -13.94
CA LYS A 70 -5.72 0.75 -13.00
C LYS A 70 -5.13 -0.52 -13.59
N GLU A 71 -5.39 -0.81 -14.87
CA GLU A 71 -4.84 -2.01 -15.52
C GLU A 71 -3.30 -1.95 -15.61
N PHE A 72 -2.76 -0.77 -15.88
CA PHE A 72 -1.31 -0.54 -15.89
C PHE A 72 -0.71 -0.69 -14.49
N LEU A 73 -1.29 -0.01 -13.49
CA LEU A 73 -0.84 -0.09 -12.11
C LEU A 73 -0.88 -1.53 -11.58
N LYS A 74 -1.95 -2.27 -11.89
CA LYS A 74 -2.08 -3.69 -11.54
C LYS A 74 -0.95 -4.52 -12.18
N THR A 75 -0.65 -4.27 -13.45
CA THR A 75 0.43 -4.95 -14.18
C THR A 75 1.79 -4.70 -13.53
N GLU A 76 2.13 -3.44 -13.23
CA GLU A 76 3.39 -3.08 -12.61
C GLU A 76 3.51 -3.61 -11.16
N TYR A 77 2.41 -3.60 -10.41
CA TYR A 77 2.36 -4.20 -9.08
C TYR A 77 2.73 -5.69 -9.14
N PHE A 78 2.08 -6.45 -10.02
CA PHE A 78 2.35 -7.88 -10.12
C PHE A 78 3.76 -8.18 -10.65
N LYS A 79 4.29 -7.43 -11.61
CA LYS A 79 5.70 -7.58 -12.04
C LYS A 79 6.66 -7.40 -10.87
N SER A 80 6.43 -6.38 -10.05
CA SER A 80 7.22 -6.11 -8.86
C SER A 80 7.12 -7.25 -7.83
N VAL A 81 5.91 -7.76 -7.57
CA VAL A 81 5.68 -8.92 -6.68
C VAL A 81 6.47 -10.14 -7.17
N MET A 82 6.39 -10.46 -8.46
CA MET A 82 7.11 -11.63 -9.02
C MET A 82 8.63 -11.49 -8.85
N LYS A 83 9.17 -10.28 -9.02
CA LYS A 83 10.59 -9.99 -8.75
C LYS A 83 10.93 -10.18 -7.27
N THR A 84 10.09 -9.70 -6.34
CA THR A 84 10.31 -9.85 -4.90
C THR A 84 10.34 -11.31 -4.45
N TYR A 85 9.43 -12.14 -4.98
CA TYR A 85 9.30 -13.54 -4.57
C TYR A 85 10.02 -14.53 -5.50
N ASN A 86 10.79 -14.03 -6.48
CA ASN A 86 11.48 -14.83 -7.49
C ASN A 86 10.58 -15.89 -8.18
N VAL A 87 9.34 -15.49 -8.49
CA VAL A 87 8.36 -16.38 -9.12
C VAL A 87 8.51 -16.29 -10.63
N ALA A 88 8.80 -17.42 -11.27
CA ALA A 88 8.80 -17.53 -12.73
C ALA A 88 7.36 -17.58 -13.25
N VAL A 89 6.93 -16.56 -13.99
CA VAL A 89 5.62 -16.54 -14.67
C VAL A 89 5.79 -16.75 -16.17
N PRO A 90 4.93 -17.54 -16.83
CA PRO A 90 4.96 -17.68 -18.27
C PRO A 90 4.75 -16.33 -18.96
N MET A 91 5.51 -16.09 -20.04
CA MET A 91 5.55 -14.84 -20.83
C MET A 91 4.18 -14.33 -21.35
N GLY A 92 3.12 -15.14 -21.26
CA GLY A 92 1.75 -14.78 -21.68
C GLY A 92 0.87 -14.14 -20.60
N PHE A 93 1.33 -14.06 -19.34
CA PHE A 93 0.48 -13.55 -18.24
C PHE A 93 0.26 -12.03 -18.33
N TYR A 94 1.21 -11.30 -18.92
CA TYR A 94 1.13 -9.86 -19.10
C TYR A 94 0.91 -9.54 -20.58
N LYS A 95 -0.36 -9.41 -20.99
CA LYS A 95 -0.65 -8.80 -22.29
C LYS A 95 -0.09 -7.38 -22.27
N LYS A 96 1.01 -7.14 -23.01
CA LYS A 96 1.49 -5.78 -23.31
C LYS A 96 0.36 -5.05 -24.04
N ARG A 97 -0.44 -4.23 -23.36
CA ARG A 97 -1.18 -3.18 -24.06
C ARG A 97 -0.16 -2.18 -24.59
N ARG A 98 -0.12 -2.02 -25.91
CA ARG A 98 0.49 -0.84 -26.52
C ARG A 98 -0.34 0.34 -26.04
N PHE A 99 0.27 1.24 -25.27
CA PHE A 99 -0.34 2.55 -25.07
C PHE A 99 -0.33 3.23 -26.44
N ASN A 100 -1.52 3.43 -27.01
CA ASN A 100 -1.67 4.31 -28.16
C ASN A 100 -1.60 5.73 -27.59
N ASN A 101 -0.45 6.38 -27.74
CA ASN A 101 -0.37 7.83 -27.60
C ASN A 101 -1.03 8.40 -28.86
N ASN A 102 -2.31 8.76 -28.75
CA ASN A 102 -2.98 9.68 -29.67
C ASN A 102 -2.83 11.10 -29.12
#